data_AF-A0A6A7NBM0-F1
#
_entry.id   AF-A0A6A7NBM0-F1
#
_cell.length_a   1.000
_cell.length_b   1.000
_cell.length_c   1.000
_cell.angle_alpha   90.00
_cell.angle_beta   90.00
_cell.angle_gamma   90.00
#
_symmetry.space_group_name_H-M   'P 1'
#
loop_
_entity.id
_entity.type
_entity.pdbx_description
1 polymer ?
#
loop_
_entity_poly.entity_id
_entity_poly.type
_entity_poly.pdbx_seq_one_letter_code
_entity_poly.pdbx_strand_id
1 'polypeptide(L)'
;MSELKASLKSGGKFSLNWSYLNAIANGVSAIDLGALALRNLHDARQFVREYGFDLDQPAAPALIRRAHREAVDFIVHSFLTPAQAALIPRDVTHPDDPLLLLVYASLRGQHVDVRRMWSCAVLKVMHGIFYIDNNLKLRHFHAIRAQVFGTLDEVIRHDGDRHYLTDGEVCLPMLHYDRKDNKGRNSILLKLLQKAAYLAADIFDHLGVRLVFATRFECLLALRTLQRAHLLSVTNVDAERTRNTLLDLEAAKQIFNKYRARLEHSDDYPAELLQTMDAELAELAQPQTRCDNPHSGSGFNSIQVTVRKMIHVQQLDAGPEQDYDVGFFFEYEIQLMDEASYQRSLTGPASHDAYKKRQLDTARTRVFGRELLRWIEHQPVNPPPATERVNEARMEAAPVTGR
;
A
#
# COMPACT_ATOMS: atom_id res chain seq x y z
N MET A 1 49.78 -10.96 20.44
CA MET A 1 48.50 -10.22 20.37
C MET A 1 48.73 -8.87 21.02
N SER A 2 48.56 -7.76 20.28
CA SER A 2 48.72 -6.42 20.87
C SER A 2 47.61 -6.18 21.88
N GLU A 3 47.98 -5.81 23.10
CA GLU A 3 47.06 -5.46 24.17
C GLU A 3 46.18 -4.28 23.72
N LEU A 4 44.85 -4.46 23.69
CA LEU A 4 43.90 -3.43 23.27
C LEU A 4 43.82 -2.35 24.35
N LYS A 5 44.11 -1.09 23.98
CA LYS A 5 43.96 0.08 24.87
C LYS A 5 42.80 0.94 24.42
N ALA A 6 41.89 1.27 25.33
CA ALA A 6 40.80 2.20 25.08
C ALA A 6 41.35 3.58 24.69
N SER A 7 40.82 4.18 23.62
CA SER A 7 41.30 5.46 23.09
C SER A 7 40.21 6.16 22.28
N LEU A 8 40.13 7.50 22.41
CA LEU A 8 39.34 8.37 21.54
C LEU A 8 40.20 9.08 20.49
N LYS A 9 41.50 8.76 20.43
CA LYS A 9 42.45 9.34 19.47
C LYS A 9 42.13 8.80 18.08
N SER A 10 41.56 9.65 17.22
CA SER A 10 41.29 9.34 15.81
C SER A 10 42.27 10.09 14.90
N GLY A 11 42.58 9.54 13.73
CA GLY A 11 43.45 10.19 12.73
C GLY A 11 42.86 11.43 12.06
N GLY A 12 41.62 11.83 12.40
CA GLY A 12 40.92 12.99 11.84
C GLY A 12 40.24 13.86 12.90
N LYS A 13 39.52 14.90 12.44
CA LYS A 13 38.71 15.76 13.34
C LYS A 13 37.61 14.92 13.97
N PHE A 14 37.60 14.88 15.31
CA PHE A 14 36.56 14.23 16.09
C PHE A 14 35.26 15.03 15.94
N SER A 15 34.41 14.62 15.00
CA SER A 15 33.13 15.26 14.71
C SER A 15 32.07 14.18 14.52
N LEU A 16 30.90 14.41 15.13
CA LEU A 16 29.79 13.49 15.07
C LEU A 16 28.76 13.98 14.05
N ASN A 17 28.20 13.05 13.29
CA ASN A 17 27.08 13.35 12.41
C ASN A 17 25.77 13.33 13.21
N TRP A 18 25.47 14.44 13.89
CA TRP A 18 24.33 14.55 14.80
C TRP A 18 22.99 14.23 14.15
N SER A 19 22.77 14.57 12.87
CA SER A 19 21.52 14.24 12.17
C SER A 19 21.36 12.73 11.97
N TYR A 20 22.44 12.05 11.58
CA TYR A 20 22.44 10.60 11.39
C TYR A 20 22.35 9.84 12.72
N LEU A 21 23.05 10.31 13.76
CA LEU A 21 22.93 9.76 15.11
C LEU A 21 21.55 9.98 15.71
N ASN A 22 20.95 11.15 15.50
CA ASN A 22 19.56 11.42 15.89
C ASN A 22 18.59 10.47 15.20
N ALA A 23 18.81 10.18 13.91
CA ALA A 23 17.97 9.23 13.19
C ALA A 23 18.04 7.82 13.80
N ILE A 24 19.23 7.38 14.20
CA ILE A 24 19.43 6.09 14.88
C ILE A 24 18.79 6.11 16.28
N ALA A 25 19.09 7.14 17.09
CA ALA A 25 18.70 7.19 18.50
C ALA A 25 17.20 7.45 18.71
N ASN A 26 16.55 8.19 17.80
CA ASN A 26 15.14 8.57 17.91
C ASN A 26 14.23 7.86 16.89
N GLY A 27 14.75 6.90 16.13
CA GLY A 27 13.94 6.08 15.21
C GLY A 27 13.35 6.85 14.03
N VAL A 28 14.14 7.73 13.39
CA VAL A 28 13.70 8.43 12.17
C VAL A 28 13.70 7.47 11.00
N SER A 29 12.66 7.52 10.17
CA SER A 29 12.55 6.70 8.97
C SER A 29 13.72 6.93 8.01
N ALA A 30 14.23 5.86 7.41
CA ALA A 30 15.25 5.93 6.38
C ALA A 30 14.82 6.75 5.14
N ILE A 31 13.51 6.83 4.85
CA ILE A 31 12.99 7.67 3.75
C ILE A 31 13.15 9.16 4.05
N ASP A 32 13.06 9.55 5.32
CA ASP A 32 13.07 10.96 5.70
C ASP A 32 14.52 11.49 5.86
N LEU A 33 15.53 10.64 5.64
CA LEU A 33 16.94 11.04 5.60
C LEU A 33 17.25 11.87 4.34
N GLY A 34 17.94 13.00 4.54
CA GLY A 34 18.38 13.88 3.45
C GLY A 34 19.72 13.50 2.83
N ALA A 35 20.54 12.72 3.52
CA ALA A 35 21.85 12.27 3.06
C ALA A 35 22.31 11.02 3.85
N LEU A 36 23.21 10.25 3.23
CA LEU A 36 23.97 9.19 3.90
C LEU A 36 25.26 9.76 4.51
N ALA A 37 25.97 8.91 5.25
CA ALA A 37 27.16 9.28 6.00
C ALA A 37 28.36 8.36 5.69
N LEU A 38 28.47 7.88 4.45
CA LEU A 38 29.55 6.99 4.01
C LEU A 38 30.72 7.82 3.49
N ARG A 39 31.94 7.49 3.91
CA ARG A 39 33.12 8.33 3.61
C ARG A 39 33.70 8.05 2.22
N ASN A 40 33.58 6.81 1.75
CA ASN A 40 34.20 6.34 0.53
C ASN A 40 33.54 5.05 0.03
N LEU A 41 34.04 4.52 -1.09
CA LEU A 41 33.54 3.28 -1.69
C LEU A 41 33.80 2.04 -0.82
N HIS A 42 34.84 2.04 0.02
CA HIS A 42 35.07 0.95 0.97
C HIS A 42 33.95 0.88 2.01
N ASP A 43 33.58 2.02 2.61
CA ASP A 43 32.44 2.11 3.52
C ASP A 43 31.13 1.69 2.83
N ALA A 44 30.94 2.07 1.57
CA ALA A 44 29.76 1.67 0.79
C ALA A 44 29.69 0.15 0.60
N ARG A 45 30.82 -0.52 0.31
CA ARG A 45 30.87 -1.99 0.22
C ARG A 45 30.57 -2.66 1.55
N GLN A 46 31.11 -2.15 2.65
CA GLN A 46 30.80 -2.66 3.99
C GLN A 46 29.33 -2.47 4.33
N PHE A 47 28.77 -1.30 4.02
CA PHE A 47 27.35 -1.03 4.21
C PHE A 47 26.48 -2.04 3.43
N VAL A 48 26.80 -2.32 2.17
CA VAL A 48 26.05 -3.30 1.35
C VAL A 48 26.15 -4.71 1.92
N ARG A 49 27.33 -5.11 2.41
CA ARG A 49 27.53 -6.40 3.07
C ARG A 49 26.66 -6.54 4.33
N GLU A 50 26.71 -5.56 5.22
CA GLU A 50 25.90 -5.55 6.46
C GLU A 50 24.40 -5.39 6.18
N TYR A 51 24.05 -4.77 5.07
CA TYR A 51 22.67 -4.71 4.58
C TYR A 51 22.15 -6.08 4.10
N GLY A 52 23.04 -7.06 3.87
CA GLY A 52 22.70 -8.45 3.55
C GLY A 52 23.09 -8.89 2.14
N PHE A 53 23.85 -8.09 1.39
CA PHE A 53 24.33 -8.45 0.06
C PHE A 53 25.83 -8.69 0.05
N ASP A 54 26.22 -9.96 -0.04
CA ASP A 54 27.61 -10.34 -0.23
C ASP A 54 28.03 -10.16 -1.69
N LEU A 55 28.88 -9.15 -1.95
CA LEU A 55 29.33 -8.80 -3.29
C LEU A 55 30.27 -9.85 -3.91
N ASP A 56 30.82 -10.75 -3.11
CA ASP A 56 31.61 -11.88 -3.61
C ASP A 56 30.71 -12.98 -4.21
N GLN A 57 29.40 -12.94 -3.92
CA GLN A 57 28.43 -13.83 -4.56
C GLN A 57 28.02 -13.31 -5.94
N PRO A 58 28.12 -14.12 -7.01
CA PRO A 58 27.85 -13.68 -8.39
C PRO A 58 26.44 -13.10 -8.61
N ALA A 59 25.46 -13.55 -7.84
CA ALA A 59 24.07 -13.10 -7.97
C ALA A 59 23.82 -11.70 -7.37
N ALA A 60 24.56 -11.30 -6.33
CA ALA A 60 24.26 -10.07 -5.59
C ALA A 60 24.37 -8.80 -6.44
N PRO A 61 25.42 -8.59 -7.27
CA PRO A 61 25.48 -7.43 -8.16
C PRO A 61 24.32 -7.36 -9.17
N ALA A 62 23.83 -8.51 -9.64
CA ALA A 62 22.69 -8.56 -10.56
C ALA A 62 21.38 -8.17 -9.87
N LEU A 63 21.16 -8.63 -8.63
CA LEU A 63 20.00 -8.25 -7.81
C LEU A 63 19.99 -6.75 -7.51
N ILE A 64 21.13 -6.18 -7.13
CA ILE A 64 21.26 -4.74 -6.85
C ILE A 64 20.98 -3.91 -8.11
N ARG A 65 21.52 -4.31 -9.27
CA ARG A 65 21.24 -3.64 -10.56
C ARG A 65 19.77 -3.73 -10.96
N ARG A 66 19.12 -4.87 -10.72
CA ARG A 66 17.68 -5.04 -10.99
C ARG A 66 16.85 -4.10 -10.11
N ALA A 67 17.12 -4.06 -8.81
CA ALA A 67 16.43 -3.17 -7.88
C ALA A 67 16.66 -1.68 -8.22
N HIS A 68 17.87 -1.32 -8.65
CA HIS A 68 18.18 0.03 -9.13
C HIS A 68 17.35 0.42 -10.35
N ARG A 69 17.30 -0.42 -11.40
CA ARG A 69 16.48 -0.16 -12.60
C ARG A 69 15.01 -0.02 -12.24
N GLU A 70 14.49 -0.94 -11.44
CA GLU A 70 13.10 -0.88 -10.98
C GLU A 70 12.81 0.39 -10.17
N ALA A 71 13.74 0.84 -9.33
CA ALA A 71 13.59 2.09 -8.58
C ALA A 71 13.54 3.32 -9.49
N VAL A 72 14.42 3.40 -10.49
CA VAL A 72 14.42 4.48 -11.48
C VAL A 72 13.13 4.47 -12.29
N ASP A 73 12.71 3.30 -12.79
CA ASP A 73 11.47 3.14 -13.55
C ASP A 73 10.26 3.55 -12.70
N PHE A 74 10.20 3.14 -11.44
CA PHE A 74 9.12 3.53 -10.54
C PHE A 74 9.07 5.06 -10.36
N ILE A 75 10.21 5.72 -10.12
CA ILE A 75 10.28 7.18 -9.96
C ILE A 75 9.81 7.89 -11.24
N VAL A 76 10.31 7.46 -12.40
CA VAL A 76 9.98 8.08 -13.69
C VAL A 76 8.49 7.98 -13.99
N HIS A 77 7.89 6.80 -13.80
CA HIS A 77 6.50 6.57 -14.17
C HIS A 77 5.49 7.01 -13.09
N SER A 78 5.91 7.08 -11.82
CA SER A 78 5.00 7.38 -10.70
C SER A 78 5.11 8.81 -10.20
N PHE A 79 6.29 9.44 -10.24
CA PHE A 79 6.52 10.73 -9.59
C PHE A 79 6.86 11.89 -10.54
N LEU A 80 7.13 11.60 -11.81
CA LEU A 80 7.61 12.57 -12.79
C LEU A 80 6.71 12.60 -14.02
N THR A 81 6.67 13.76 -14.69
CA THR A 81 6.17 13.85 -16.06
C THR A 81 7.25 13.39 -17.06
N PRO A 82 6.89 13.06 -18.32
CA PRO A 82 7.88 12.69 -19.33
C PRO A 82 9.01 13.73 -19.52
N ALA A 83 8.70 15.02 -19.41
CA ALA A 83 9.70 16.09 -19.48
C ALA A 83 10.62 16.13 -18.26
N GLN A 84 10.09 15.82 -17.07
CA GLN A 84 10.86 15.79 -15.82
C GLN A 84 11.78 14.57 -15.71
N ALA A 85 11.50 13.48 -16.42
CA ALA A 85 12.35 12.29 -16.42
C ALA A 85 13.80 12.59 -16.87
N ALA A 86 13.98 13.57 -17.77
CA ALA A 86 15.29 14.03 -18.24
C ALA A 86 16.09 14.80 -17.18
N LEU A 87 15.48 15.18 -16.05
CA LEU A 87 16.15 15.90 -14.97
C LEU A 87 17.01 14.97 -14.09
N ILE A 88 16.84 13.66 -14.19
CA ILE A 88 17.66 12.69 -13.45
C ILE A 88 19.04 12.60 -14.13
N PRO A 89 20.15 12.85 -13.41
CA PRO A 89 21.49 12.72 -13.97
C PRO A 89 21.77 11.32 -14.54
N ARG A 90 22.49 11.25 -15.68
CA ARG A 90 22.80 9.98 -16.36
C ARG A 90 23.60 9.00 -15.49
N ASP A 91 24.47 9.53 -14.64
CA ASP A 91 25.26 8.75 -13.69
C ASP A 91 24.43 8.22 -12.50
N VAL A 92 23.17 8.68 -12.34
CA VAL A 92 22.19 8.13 -11.41
C VAL A 92 21.24 7.15 -12.11
N THR A 93 20.82 7.42 -13.35
CA THR A 93 19.94 6.52 -14.11
C THR A 93 20.65 5.30 -14.68
N HIS A 94 21.92 5.46 -15.08
CA HIS A 94 22.76 4.41 -15.67
C HIS A 94 24.18 4.46 -15.08
N PRO A 95 24.34 4.21 -13.77
CA PRO A 95 25.67 4.11 -13.17
C PRO A 95 26.40 2.86 -13.69
N ASP A 96 27.72 2.95 -13.85
CA ASP A 96 28.57 1.77 -14.11
C ASP A 96 28.46 0.75 -12.96
N ASP A 97 28.41 1.27 -11.73
CA ASP A 97 28.19 0.50 -10.50
C ASP A 97 27.14 1.21 -9.62
N PRO A 98 25.97 0.59 -9.34
CA PRO A 98 24.95 1.18 -8.46
C PRO A 98 25.46 1.54 -7.07
N LEU A 99 26.56 0.94 -6.58
CA LEU A 99 27.17 1.29 -5.30
C LEU A 99 27.67 2.74 -5.27
N LEU A 100 27.94 3.35 -6.42
CA LEU A 100 28.32 4.76 -6.51
C LEU A 100 27.22 5.68 -5.98
N LEU A 101 25.95 5.31 -6.07
CA LEU A 101 24.84 6.09 -5.51
C LEU A 101 24.98 6.27 -4.00
N LEU A 102 25.50 5.27 -3.28
CA LEU A 102 25.76 5.35 -1.84
C LEU A 102 26.82 6.42 -1.50
N VAL A 103 27.83 6.54 -2.37
CA VAL A 103 28.87 7.56 -2.26
C VAL A 103 28.31 8.93 -2.62
N TYR A 104 27.58 9.05 -3.73
CA TYR A 104 26.93 10.29 -4.16
C TYR A 104 25.94 10.83 -3.13
N ALA A 105 25.15 9.95 -2.52
CA ALA A 105 24.23 10.28 -1.44
C ALA A 105 24.92 10.75 -0.15
N SER A 106 26.22 10.54 -0.01
CA SER A 106 27.02 10.94 1.15
C SER A 106 27.84 12.22 0.93
N LEU A 107 27.82 12.80 -0.27
CA LEU A 107 28.57 14.02 -0.60
C LEU A 107 28.06 15.23 0.21
N ARG A 108 28.99 16.07 0.66
CA ARG A 108 28.71 17.33 1.40
C ARG A 108 29.30 18.51 0.64
N GLY A 109 28.46 19.47 0.22
CA GLY A 109 28.86 20.67 -0.53
C GLY A 109 27.88 21.83 -0.34
N GLN A 110 28.34 23.06 -0.65
CA GLN A 110 27.64 24.33 -0.36
C GLN A 110 26.51 24.69 -1.34
N HIS A 111 26.40 24.00 -2.48
CA HIS A 111 25.27 24.12 -3.38
C HIS A 111 24.63 22.75 -3.57
N VAL A 112 23.31 22.76 -3.62
CA VAL A 112 22.40 21.63 -3.82
C VAL A 112 22.98 20.64 -4.83
N ASP A 113 23.66 19.61 -4.33
CA ASP A 113 24.26 18.58 -5.18
C ASP A 113 23.11 17.74 -5.74
N VAL A 114 22.69 18.09 -6.97
CA VAL A 114 21.61 17.43 -7.70
C VAL A 114 21.85 15.92 -7.76
N ARG A 115 23.11 15.49 -7.93
CA ARG A 115 23.49 14.09 -7.94
C ARG A 115 23.23 13.43 -6.59
N ARG A 116 23.55 14.11 -5.48
CA ARG A 116 23.25 13.63 -4.12
C ARG A 116 21.75 13.43 -3.92
N MET A 117 20.94 14.43 -4.27
CA MET A 117 19.49 14.39 -4.05
C MET A 117 18.81 13.26 -4.84
N TRP A 118 19.13 13.12 -6.13
CA TRP A 118 18.59 12.04 -6.95
C TRP A 118 19.09 10.67 -6.50
N SER A 119 20.37 10.55 -6.12
CA SER A 119 20.90 9.29 -5.56
C SER A 119 20.16 8.90 -4.29
N CYS A 120 19.90 9.85 -3.39
CA CYS A 120 19.09 9.61 -2.20
C CYS A 120 17.67 9.16 -2.56
N ALA A 121 17.00 9.81 -3.50
CA ALA A 121 15.66 9.44 -3.95
C ALA A 121 15.62 7.99 -4.49
N VAL A 122 16.56 7.62 -5.36
CA VAL A 122 16.67 6.26 -5.90
C VAL A 122 16.94 5.24 -4.80
N LEU A 123 17.89 5.51 -3.90
CA LEU A 123 18.22 4.60 -2.79
C LEU A 123 17.05 4.37 -1.83
N LYS A 124 16.23 5.39 -1.56
CA LYS A 124 15.01 5.24 -0.75
C LYS A 124 14.00 4.29 -1.39
N VAL A 125 13.84 4.35 -2.70
CA VAL A 125 12.96 3.43 -3.44
C VAL A 125 13.56 2.03 -3.52
N MET A 126 14.87 1.91 -3.77
CA MET A 126 15.60 0.64 -3.72
C MET A 126 15.44 -0.06 -2.37
N HIS A 127 15.54 0.69 -1.27
CA HIS A 127 15.32 0.16 0.08
C HIS A 127 13.94 -0.52 0.22
N GLY A 128 12.90 0.02 -0.41
CA GLY A 128 11.54 -0.54 -0.39
C GLY A 128 11.39 -1.77 -1.27
N ILE A 129 12.03 -1.74 -2.44
CA ILE A 129 12.13 -2.90 -3.33
C ILE A 129 12.83 -4.06 -2.61
N PHE A 130 13.95 -3.81 -1.94
CA PHE A 130 14.65 -4.84 -1.18
C PHE A 130 13.80 -5.39 -0.03
N TYR A 131 13.00 -4.54 0.64
CA TYR A 131 12.05 -5.02 1.64
C TYR A 131 11.01 -5.97 1.03
N ILE A 132 10.41 -5.60 -0.10
CA ILE A 132 9.41 -6.43 -0.79
C ILE A 132 10.01 -7.77 -1.23
N ASP A 133 11.20 -7.76 -1.87
CA ASP A 133 11.87 -8.97 -2.38
C ASP A 133 12.29 -9.95 -1.28
N ASN A 134 12.56 -9.43 -0.08
CA ASN A 134 12.99 -10.22 1.07
C ASN A 134 11.89 -10.48 2.10
N ASN A 135 10.65 -10.04 1.83
CA ASN A 135 9.53 -10.34 2.70
C ASN A 135 9.03 -11.77 2.46
N LEU A 136 9.24 -12.64 3.46
CA LEU A 136 8.87 -14.06 3.38
C LEU A 136 7.37 -14.28 3.14
N LYS A 137 6.50 -13.48 3.77
CA LYS A 137 5.03 -13.60 3.58
C LYS A 137 4.67 -13.33 2.11
N LEU A 138 5.30 -12.33 1.48
CA LEU A 138 5.04 -12.02 0.07
C LEU A 138 5.54 -13.09 -0.90
N ARG A 139 6.58 -13.86 -0.55
CA ARG A 139 7.04 -14.99 -1.36
C ARG A 139 6.02 -16.12 -1.44
N HIS A 140 5.27 -16.34 -0.36
CA HIS A 140 4.21 -17.35 -0.29
C HIS A 140 2.81 -16.79 -0.56
N PHE A 141 2.71 -15.58 -1.15
CA PHE A 141 1.43 -14.89 -1.32
C PHE A 141 0.39 -15.70 -2.11
N HIS A 142 0.82 -16.51 -3.07
CA HIS A 142 -0.09 -17.41 -3.80
C HIS A 142 -0.78 -18.42 -2.87
N ALA A 143 -0.03 -19.05 -1.96
CA ALA A 143 -0.56 -20.02 -1.01
C ALA A 143 -1.45 -19.35 0.05
N ILE A 144 -1.02 -18.18 0.57
CA ILE A 144 -1.81 -17.35 1.48
C ILE A 144 -3.18 -17.04 0.87
N ARG A 145 -3.18 -16.54 -0.37
CA ARG A 145 -4.37 -16.16 -1.11
C ARG A 145 -5.34 -17.34 -1.27
N ALA A 146 -4.82 -18.49 -1.71
CA ALA A 146 -5.63 -19.69 -1.92
C ALA A 146 -6.32 -20.14 -0.62
N GLN A 147 -5.60 -20.13 0.50
CA GLN A 147 -6.16 -20.54 1.80
C GLN A 147 -7.20 -19.55 2.33
N VAL A 148 -6.98 -18.24 2.20
CA VAL A 148 -7.94 -17.24 2.67
C VAL A 148 -9.21 -17.22 1.82
N PHE A 149 -9.07 -17.20 0.49
CA PHE A 149 -10.25 -17.17 -0.38
C PHE A 149 -10.96 -18.51 -0.47
N GLY A 150 -10.27 -19.65 -0.36
CA GLY A 150 -10.92 -20.96 -0.35
C GLY A 150 -12.03 -21.08 0.70
N THR A 151 -11.80 -20.56 1.91
CA THR A 151 -12.84 -20.57 2.96
C THR A 151 -13.93 -19.50 2.75
N LEU A 152 -13.63 -18.42 2.05
CA LEU A 152 -14.65 -17.44 1.67
C LEU A 152 -15.55 -17.98 0.55
N ASP A 153 -14.98 -18.81 -0.34
CA ASP A 153 -15.70 -19.44 -1.46
C ASP A 153 -16.73 -20.48 -0.98
N GLU A 154 -16.53 -21.04 0.21
CA GLU A 154 -17.50 -21.94 0.85
C GLU A 154 -18.78 -21.21 1.30
N VAL A 155 -18.67 -19.93 1.68
CA VAL A 155 -19.79 -19.12 2.17
C VAL A 155 -20.34 -18.14 1.13
N ILE A 156 -19.56 -17.80 0.10
CA ILE A 156 -19.97 -16.92 -1.00
C ILE A 156 -20.38 -17.81 -2.18
N ARG A 157 -21.69 -17.96 -2.37
CA ARG A 157 -22.26 -18.72 -3.48
C ARG A 157 -22.60 -17.79 -4.64
N HIS A 158 -22.66 -18.36 -5.84
CA HIS A 158 -23.03 -17.64 -7.05
C HIS A 158 -24.20 -18.36 -7.73
N ASP A 159 -25.12 -17.58 -8.28
CA ASP A 159 -26.19 -18.04 -9.16
C ASP A 159 -26.29 -17.07 -10.34
N GLY A 160 -25.79 -17.50 -11.50
CA GLY A 160 -25.52 -16.62 -12.64
C GLY A 160 -24.59 -15.47 -12.27
N ASP A 161 -25.04 -14.23 -12.50
CA ASP A 161 -24.30 -13.00 -12.19
C ASP A 161 -24.52 -12.50 -10.75
N ARG A 162 -25.32 -13.21 -9.94
CA ARG A 162 -25.66 -12.80 -8.57
C ARG A 162 -24.77 -13.52 -7.57
N HIS A 163 -24.36 -12.78 -6.54
CA HIS A 163 -23.59 -13.30 -5.43
C HIS A 163 -24.44 -13.36 -4.15
N TYR A 164 -24.21 -14.38 -3.34
CA TYR A 164 -24.92 -14.60 -2.10
C TYR A 164 -23.95 -14.98 -0.99
N LEU A 165 -24.13 -14.41 0.21
CA LEU A 165 -23.42 -14.83 1.41
C LEU A 165 -24.32 -15.76 2.23
N THR A 166 -23.86 -16.97 2.52
CA THR A 166 -24.64 -17.95 3.29
C THR A 166 -23.80 -18.82 4.21
N ASP A 167 -24.35 -19.13 5.38
CA ASP A 167 -23.87 -20.15 6.31
C ASP A 167 -24.74 -21.42 6.31
N GLY A 168 -25.66 -21.55 5.34
CA GLY A 168 -26.64 -22.63 5.26
C GLY A 168 -27.96 -22.36 5.99
N GLU A 169 -28.00 -21.46 6.98
CA GLU A 169 -29.25 -21.04 7.63
C GLU A 169 -29.78 -19.72 7.07
N VAL A 170 -28.89 -18.74 6.89
CA VAL A 170 -29.22 -17.44 6.31
C VAL A 170 -28.57 -17.34 4.95
N CYS A 171 -29.27 -16.76 3.97
CA CYS A 171 -28.75 -16.45 2.64
C CYS A 171 -29.02 -14.98 2.33
N LEU A 172 -27.96 -14.18 2.21
CA LEU A 172 -28.04 -12.75 1.96
C LEU A 172 -27.64 -12.45 0.51
N PRO A 173 -28.49 -11.79 -0.29
CA PRO A 173 -28.10 -11.33 -1.62
C PRO A 173 -27.04 -10.24 -1.50
N MET A 174 -26.04 -10.30 -2.36
CA MET A 174 -24.99 -9.29 -2.45
C MET A 174 -25.17 -8.49 -3.72
N LEU A 175 -25.05 -7.17 -3.61
CA LEU A 175 -25.07 -6.27 -4.76
C LEU A 175 -23.73 -6.26 -5.49
N HIS A 176 -22.64 -6.40 -4.73
CA HIS A 176 -21.30 -6.42 -5.28
C HIS A 176 -20.35 -7.23 -4.41
N TYR A 177 -19.47 -7.96 -5.07
CA TYR A 177 -18.41 -8.73 -4.47
C TYR A 177 -17.12 -8.40 -5.19
N ASP A 178 -16.13 -7.91 -4.46
CA ASP A 178 -14.80 -7.61 -5.00
C ASP A 178 -13.75 -8.28 -4.15
N ARG A 179 -12.95 -9.15 -4.78
CA ARG A 179 -11.69 -9.60 -4.20
C ARG A 179 -10.68 -8.53 -4.56
N LYS A 180 -10.09 -7.89 -3.55
CA LYS A 180 -8.91 -7.04 -3.77
C LYS A 180 -7.74 -7.97 -4.09
N ASP A 181 -7.74 -8.48 -5.31
CA ASP A 181 -6.77 -9.44 -5.83
C ASP A 181 -5.49 -8.70 -6.11
N ASN A 182 -4.64 -8.67 -5.10
CA ASN A 182 -3.27 -8.23 -5.15
C ASN A 182 -3.12 -6.72 -5.44
N LYS A 183 -2.69 -5.97 -4.43
CA LYS A 183 -2.06 -4.68 -4.71
C LYS A 183 -0.79 -4.99 -5.50
N GLY A 184 -0.79 -4.68 -6.80
CA GLY A 184 0.38 -4.88 -7.64
C GLY A 184 1.62 -4.29 -6.97
N ARG A 185 2.80 -4.88 -7.23
CA ARG A 185 4.07 -4.54 -6.57
C ARG A 185 4.31 -3.03 -6.39
N ASN A 186 3.97 -2.22 -7.40
CA ASN A 186 4.07 -0.76 -7.33
C ASN A 186 3.16 -0.11 -6.28
N SER A 187 1.95 -0.65 -6.06
CA SER A 187 1.04 -0.18 -5.01
C SER A 187 1.54 -0.54 -3.61
N ILE A 188 2.21 -1.69 -3.47
CA ILE A 188 2.89 -2.09 -2.23
C ILE A 188 4.01 -1.11 -1.92
N LEU A 189 4.88 -0.89 -2.90
CA LEU A 189 6.00 0.04 -2.81
C LEU A 189 5.51 1.46 -2.47
N LEU A 190 4.49 1.95 -3.17
CA LEU A 190 3.90 3.26 -2.91
C LEU A 190 3.39 3.41 -1.47
N LYS A 191 2.71 2.37 -0.96
CA LYS A 191 2.21 2.35 0.42
C LYS A 191 3.34 2.34 1.44
N LEU A 192 4.42 1.59 1.20
CA LEU A 192 5.61 1.62 2.07
C LEU A 192 6.18 3.03 2.11
N LEU A 193 6.37 3.66 0.94
CA LEU A 193 6.90 5.01 0.81
C LEU A 193 6.03 6.09 1.50
N GLN A 194 4.73 5.84 1.69
CA GLN A 194 3.82 6.74 2.41
C GLN A 194 3.94 6.64 3.95
N LYS A 195 4.14 5.45 4.51
CA LYS A 195 4.03 5.21 5.97
C LYS A 195 5.22 5.79 6.75
N ALA A 196 4.94 6.55 7.82
CA ALA A 196 5.97 7.15 8.68
C ALA A 196 6.92 6.09 9.27
N ALA A 197 6.38 5.01 9.83
CA ALA A 197 7.13 3.83 10.25
C ALA A 197 7.32 2.87 9.06
N TYR A 198 8.37 3.11 8.27
CA TYR A 198 8.63 2.42 6.99
C TYR A 198 8.80 0.90 7.08
N LEU A 199 9.20 0.35 8.24
CA LEU A 199 9.66 -1.04 8.36
C LEU A 199 8.87 -1.92 9.35
N ALA A 200 8.08 -1.33 10.26
CA ALA A 200 7.43 -2.07 11.34
C ALA A 200 5.95 -2.40 11.08
N ALA A 201 5.34 -1.76 10.08
CA ALA A 201 3.96 -2.05 9.73
C ALA A 201 3.97 -3.09 8.61
N ASP A 202 3.95 -4.36 9.02
CA ASP A 202 3.43 -5.48 8.23
C ASP A 202 2.36 -4.95 7.26
N ILE A 203 2.50 -5.25 5.99
CA ILE A 203 1.65 -4.69 4.96
C ILE A 203 0.36 -5.54 4.93
N PHE A 204 -0.45 -5.40 5.99
CA PHE A 204 -1.63 -6.22 6.24
C PHE A 204 -2.76 -6.01 5.22
N ASP A 205 -2.73 -4.91 4.45
CA ASP A 205 -3.77 -4.56 3.46
C ASP A 205 -3.56 -5.23 2.08
N HIS A 206 -2.85 -6.35 2.02
CA HIS A 206 -2.56 -7.04 0.75
C HIS A 206 -3.70 -7.91 0.25
N LEU A 207 -4.47 -8.45 1.18
CA LEU A 207 -5.56 -9.35 0.89
C LEU A 207 -6.80 -8.84 1.58
N GLY A 208 -7.87 -8.73 0.83
CA GLY A 208 -9.14 -8.40 1.42
C GLY A 208 -10.29 -8.59 0.46
N VAL A 209 -11.48 -8.65 1.03
CA VAL A 209 -12.74 -8.75 0.28
C VAL A 209 -13.62 -7.57 0.62
N ARG A 210 -14.34 -7.09 -0.38
CA ARG A 210 -15.42 -6.13 -0.21
C ARG A 210 -16.73 -6.82 -0.53
N LEU A 211 -17.64 -6.78 0.44
CA LEU A 211 -19.00 -7.29 0.34
C LEU A 211 -19.94 -6.09 0.40
N VAL A 212 -20.80 -5.93 -0.59
CA VAL A 212 -21.76 -4.83 -0.67
C VAL A 212 -23.18 -5.38 -0.61
N PHE A 213 -23.98 -4.81 0.29
CA PHE A 213 -25.38 -5.17 0.51
C PHE A 213 -26.28 -3.95 0.29
N ALA A 214 -27.59 -4.14 0.16
CA ALA A 214 -28.50 -3.01 -0.09
C ALA A 214 -28.63 -2.09 1.14
N THR A 215 -28.61 -2.66 2.34
CA THR A 215 -28.87 -1.95 3.60
C THR A 215 -27.78 -2.18 4.66
N ARG A 216 -27.74 -1.30 5.68
CA ARG A 216 -26.86 -1.45 6.85
C ARG A 216 -27.29 -2.63 7.73
N PHE A 217 -28.57 -2.99 7.73
CA PHE A 217 -29.05 -4.18 8.42
C PHE A 217 -28.57 -5.47 7.78
N GLU A 218 -28.51 -5.55 6.45
CA GLU A 218 -27.87 -6.69 5.79
C GLU A 218 -26.38 -6.77 6.11
N CYS A 219 -25.68 -5.63 6.25
CA CYS A 219 -24.29 -5.64 6.73
C CYS A 219 -24.16 -6.21 8.15
N LEU A 220 -25.11 -5.89 9.05
CA LEU A 220 -25.16 -6.48 10.39
C LEU A 220 -25.40 -8.00 10.34
N LEU A 221 -26.34 -8.44 9.50
CA LEU A 221 -26.62 -9.85 9.30
C LEU A 221 -25.41 -10.58 8.69
N ALA A 222 -24.70 -9.94 7.75
CA ALA A 222 -23.49 -10.47 7.14
C ALA A 222 -22.37 -10.67 8.17
N LEU A 223 -22.17 -9.74 9.12
CA LEU A 223 -21.25 -9.94 10.25
C LEU A 223 -21.60 -11.20 11.05
N ARG A 224 -22.89 -11.40 11.34
CA ARG A 224 -23.36 -12.59 12.07
C ARG A 224 -23.14 -13.86 11.24
N THR A 225 -23.44 -13.86 9.95
CA THR A 225 -23.23 -15.01 9.05
C THR A 225 -21.74 -15.38 8.97
N LEU A 226 -20.85 -14.39 8.80
CA LEU A 226 -19.40 -14.63 8.79
C LEU A 226 -18.85 -15.12 10.14
N GLN A 227 -19.44 -14.67 11.25
CA GLN A 227 -19.11 -15.14 12.60
C GLN A 227 -19.56 -16.58 12.82
N ARG A 228 -20.78 -16.93 12.38
CA ARG A 228 -21.32 -18.30 12.45
C ARG A 228 -20.55 -19.28 11.57
N ALA A 229 -20.06 -18.82 10.42
CA ALA A 229 -19.16 -19.58 9.56
C ALA A 229 -17.70 -19.63 10.07
N HIS A 230 -17.41 -19.08 11.26
CA HIS A 230 -16.08 -19.05 11.88
C HIS A 230 -14.98 -18.32 11.09
N LEU A 231 -15.35 -17.55 10.05
CA LEU A 231 -14.43 -16.67 9.32
C LEU A 231 -14.07 -15.43 10.13
N LEU A 232 -15.00 -14.98 10.97
CA LEU A 232 -14.78 -13.93 11.97
C LEU A 232 -14.81 -14.52 13.38
N SER A 233 -13.62 -14.74 13.96
CA SER A 233 -13.48 -15.07 15.38
C SER A 233 -12.92 -13.87 16.14
N VAL A 234 -13.56 -13.49 17.26
CA VAL A 234 -13.14 -12.39 18.13
C VAL A 234 -11.68 -12.55 18.57
N THR A 235 -11.21 -13.79 18.78
CA THR A 235 -9.81 -14.07 19.16
C THR A 235 -8.80 -13.71 18.07
N ASN A 236 -9.23 -13.71 16.82
CA ASN A 236 -8.40 -13.46 15.65
C ASN A 236 -8.61 -12.07 15.05
N VAL A 237 -9.61 -11.31 15.50
CA VAL A 237 -9.83 -9.92 15.11
C VAL A 237 -8.73 -9.04 15.70
N ASP A 238 -8.14 -8.20 14.85
CA ASP A 238 -7.27 -7.10 15.29
C ASP A 238 -8.14 -5.90 15.68
N ALA A 239 -8.14 -5.56 16.97
CA ALA A 239 -8.94 -4.48 17.53
C ALA A 239 -8.42 -3.07 17.19
N GLU A 240 -7.12 -2.92 16.90
CA GLU A 240 -6.51 -1.64 16.51
C GLU A 240 -6.81 -1.30 15.04
N ARG A 241 -7.01 -2.34 14.22
CA ARG A 241 -7.25 -2.21 12.77
C ARG A 241 -8.72 -2.35 12.38
N THR A 242 -9.58 -2.81 13.28
CA THR A 242 -11.02 -2.93 13.03
C THR A 242 -11.73 -1.61 13.27
N ARG A 243 -12.50 -1.17 12.27
CA ARG A 243 -13.20 0.12 12.25
C ARG A 243 -14.64 -0.05 11.83
N ASN A 244 -15.52 0.68 12.48
CA ASN A 244 -16.93 0.74 12.13
C ASN A 244 -17.32 2.21 12.00
N THR A 245 -17.49 2.66 10.75
CA THR A 245 -18.03 3.98 10.43
C THR A 245 -19.41 3.91 9.80
N LEU A 246 -19.97 2.71 9.65
CA LEU A 246 -21.23 2.47 8.94
C LEU A 246 -22.43 2.29 9.86
N LEU A 247 -22.25 1.54 10.95
CA LEU A 247 -23.36 0.99 11.71
C LEU A 247 -23.26 1.37 13.19
N ASP A 248 -24.22 2.16 13.68
CA ASP A 248 -24.43 2.35 15.11
C ASP A 248 -25.08 1.09 15.71
N LEU A 249 -24.32 0.32 16.48
CA LEU A 249 -24.78 -0.98 17.02
C LEU A 249 -25.91 -0.84 18.04
N GLU A 250 -25.95 0.25 18.82
CA GLU A 250 -27.00 0.44 19.82
C GLU A 250 -28.32 0.85 19.16
N ALA A 251 -28.27 1.76 18.18
CA ALA A 251 -29.44 2.11 17.38
C ALA A 251 -29.95 0.90 16.58
N ALA A 252 -29.04 0.14 15.96
CA ALA A 252 -29.39 -1.07 15.21
C ALA A 252 -30.05 -2.13 16.09
N LYS A 253 -29.58 -2.31 17.34
CA LYS A 253 -30.18 -3.22 18.31
C LYS A 253 -31.61 -2.82 18.67
N GLN A 254 -31.87 -1.53 18.88
CA GLN A 254 -33.22 -1.03 19.19
C GLN A 254 -34.20 -1.32 18.06
N ILE A 255 -33.82 -0.97 16.83
CA ILE A 255 -34.65 -1.21 15.64
C ILE A 255 -34.81 -2.71 15.39
N PHE A 256 -33.75 -3.52 15.52
CA PHE A 256 -33.84 -4.97 15.38
C PHE A 256 -34.85 -5.57 16.37
N ASN A 257 -34.80 -5.18 17.64
CA ASN A 257 -35.73 -5.68 18.65
C ASN A 257 -37.18 -5.26 18.38
N LYS A 258 -37.41 -4.05 17.84
CA LYS A 258 -38.74 -3.58 17.42
C LYS A 258 -39.32 -4.46 16.29
N TYR A 259 -38.49 -4.88 15.34
CA TYR A 259 -38.93 -5.62 14.14
C TYR A 259 -38.71 -7.13 14.20
N ARG A 260 -38.09 -7.65 15.26
CA ARG A 260 -37.69 -9.06 15.41
C ARG A 260 -38.80 -10.05 15.09
N ALA A 261 -39.98 -9.88 15.70
CA ALA A 261 -41.09 -10.81 15.48
C ALA A 261 -41.51 -10.84 14.01
N ARG A 262 -41.54 -9.70 13.32
CA ARG A 262 -41.89 -9.64 11.89
C ARG A 262 -40.85 -10.34 11.02
N LEU A 263 -39.57 -10.20 11.35
CA LEU A 263 -38.49 -10.93 10.68
C LEU A 263 -38.63 -12.44 10.86
N GLU A 264 -38.94 -12.91 12.08
CA GLU A 264 -39.10 -14.33 12.39
C GLU A 264 -40.31 -14.98 11.68
N HIS A 265 -41.35 -14.20 11.37
CA HIS A 265 -42.56 -14.67 10.66
C HIS A 265 -42.51 -14.45 9.14
N SER A 266 -41.38 -13.97 8.60
CA SER A 266 -41.24 -13.79 7.16
C SER A 266 -40.89 -15.13 6.51
N ASP A 267 -41.76 -15.64 5.64
CA ASP A 267 -41.53 -16.88 4.89
C ASP A 267 -40.46 -16.70 3.80
N ASP A 268 -40.45 -15.52 3.17
CA ASP A 268 -39.49 -15.12 2.14
C ASP A 268 -38.49 -14.08 2.65
N TYR A 269 -37.46 -13.80 1.85
CA TYR A 269 -36.46 -12.77 2.15
C TYR A 269 -37.12 -11.37 2.28
N PRO A 270 -37.10 -10.73 3.47
CA PRO A 270 -37.94 -9.57 3.76
C PRO A 270 -37.28 -8.24 3.34
N ALA A 271 -37.00 -8.08 2.05
CA ALA A 271 -36.26 -6.93 1.51
C ALA A 271 -36.88 -5.57 1.86
N GLU A 272 -38.20 -5.41 1.70
CA GLU A 272 -38.92 -4.16 2.00
C GLU A 272 -38.88 -3.81 3.50
N LEU A 273 -38.94 -4.83 4.36
CA LEU A 273 -38.84 -4.64 5.80
C LEU A 273 -37.42 -4.16 6.18
N LEU A 274 -36.39 -4.76 5.59
CA LEU A 274 -34.99 -4.36 5.82
C LEU A 274 -34.74 -2.92 5.36
N GLN A 275 -35.33 -2.49 4.23
CA GLN A 275 -35.29 -1.09 3.78
C GLN A 275 -35.99 -0.15 4.77
N THR A 276 -37.15 -0.54 5.30
CA THR A 276 -37.87 0.24 6.32
C THR A 276 -37.04 0.38 7.60
N MET A 277 -36.43 -0.72 8.05
CA MET A 277 -35.55 -0.73 9.21
C MET A 277 -34.31 0.16 9.00
N ASP A 278 -33.74 0.14 7.78
CA ASP A 278 -32.58 0.98 7.43
C ASP A 278 -32.94 2.47 7.45
N ALA A 279 -34.10 2.85 6.91
CA ALA A 279 -34.58 4.23 6.95
C ALA A 279 -34.73 4.73 8.41
N GLU A 280 -35.38 3.96 9.28
CA GLU A 280 -35.50 4.31 10.71
C GLU A 280 -34.13 4.37 11.42
N LEU A 281 -33.22 3.47 11.07
CA LEU A 281 -31.85 3.52 11.58
C LEU A 281 -31.13 4.81 11.16
N ALA A 282 -31.39 5.33 9.96
CA ALA A 282 -30.81 6.61 9.52
C ALA A 282 -31.22 7.78 10.40
N GLU A 283 -32.46 7.77 10.89
CA GLU A 283 -33.02 8.84 11.72
C GLU A 283 -32.49 8.77 13.17
N LEU A 284 -32.25 7.55 13.68
CA LEU A 284 -31.85 7.32 15.07
C LEU A 284 -30.32 7.30 15.27
N ALA A 285 -29.56 6.82 14.29
CA ALA A 285 -28.13 6.55 14.44
C ALA A 285 -27.30 7.81 14.67
N GLN A 286 -26.32 7.71 15.56
CA GLN A 286 -25.33 8.77 15.74
C GLN A 286 -24.19 8.64 14.73
N PRO A 287 -23.60 9.77 14.27
CA PRO A 287 -22.42 9.73 13.42
C PRO A 287 -21.27 8.97 14.08
N GLN A 288 -20.74 7.97 13.40
CA GLN A 288 -19.60 7.19 13.89
C GLN A 288 -18.30 7.96 13.63
N THR A 289 -17.57 8.33 14.69
CA THR A 289 -16.42 9.25 14.62
C THR A 289 -15.05 8.58 14.58
N ARG A 290 -14.97 7.24 14.57
CA ARG A 290 -13.70 6.48 14.47
C ARG A 290 -13.08 6.57 13.06
N CYS A 291 -12.56 7.74 12.73
CA CYS A 291 -11.84 8.03 11.50
C CYS A 291 -10.35 8.29 11.79
N ASP A 292 -9.58 7.26 12.12
CA ASP A 292 -8.13 7.43 12.40
C ASP A 292 -7.26 7.50 11.12
N ASN A 293 -7.85 7.66 9.93
CA ASN A 293 -7.10 7.85 8.69
C ASN A 293 -7.27 9.30 8.19
N PRO A 294 -6.23 10.15 8.26
CA PRO A 294 -6.29 11.54 7.81
C PRO A 294 -6.54 11.70 6.29
N HIS A 295 -6.51 10.61 5.51
CA HIS A 295 -6.77 10.62 4.07
C HIS A 295 -8.14 10.06 3.66
N SER A 296 -8.90 9.46 4.58
CA SER A 296 -10.27 9.02 4.32
C SER A 296 -11.17 10.25 4.27
N GLY A 297 -11.89 10.45 3.15
CA GLY A 297 -12.79 11.60 3.00
C GLY A 297 -14.00 11.50 3.92
N SER A 298 -14.60 12.65 4.25
CA SER A 298 -15.73 12.84 5.18
C SER A 298 -17.09 12.29 4.69
N GLY A 299 -17.10 11.17 3.96
CA GLY A 299 -18.31 10.53 3.44
C GLY A 299 -18.15 9.03 3.16
N PHE A 300 -17.07 8.43 3.66
CA PHE A 300 -16.76 7.01 3.49
C PHE A 300 -17.14 6.22 4.74
N ASN A 301 -18.23 5.46 4.63
CA ASN A 301 -18.75 4.64 5.73
C ASN A 301 -18.62 3.16 5.36
N SER A 302 -17.95 2.39 6.21
CA SER A 302 -17.85 0.93 6.05
C SER A 302 -17.59 0.26 7.40
N ILE A 303 -17.84 -1.04 7.48
CA ILE A 303 -17.30 -1.89 8.54
C ILE A 303 -16.06 -2.57 7.97
N GLN A 304 -14.89 -2.27 8.52
CA GLN A 304 -13.62 -2.90 8.15
C GLN A 304 -13.17 -3.77 9.30
N VAL A 305 -13.13 -5.08 9.10
CA VAL A 305 -12.65 -6.02 10.10
C VAL A 305 -11.34 -6.62 9.60
N THR A 306 -10.27 -6.44 10.36
CA THR A 306 -8.99 -7.12 10.08
C THR A 306 -8.94 -8.39 10.92
N VAL A 307 -8.77 -9.54 10.27
CA VAL A 307 -8.74 -10.85 10.91
C VAL A 307 -7.48 -11.62 10.56
N ARG A 308 -7.00 -12.41 11.53
CA ARG A 308 -5.84 -13.29 11.39
C ARG A 308 -6.28 -14.71 11.03
N LYS A 309 -5.60 -15.30 10.04
CA LYS A 309 -5.72 -16.71 9.69
C LYS A 309 -4.35 -17.37 9.76
N MET A 310 -4.28 -18.57 10.32
CA MET A 310 -3.07 -19.38 10.25
C MET A 310 -2.92 -19.91 8.82
N ILE A 311 -1.78 -19.61 8.20
CA ILE A 311 -1.43 -20.06 6.86
C ILE A 311 -0.36 -21.14 6.99
N HIS A 312 -0.58 -22.24 6.28
CA HIS A 312 0.35 -23.35 6.18
C HIS A 312 1.12 -23.28 4.86
N VAL A 313 2.44 -23.29 4.91
CA VAL A 313 3.29 -23.33 3.72
C VAL A 313 4.23 -24.51 3.77
N GLN A 314 4.38 -25.19 2.63
CA GLN A 314 5.34 -26.28 2.50
C GLN A 314 6.75 -25.74 2.68
N GLN A 315 7.53 -26.42 3.53
CA GLN A 315 8.92 -26.08 3.75
C GLN A 315 9.76 -26.64 2.60
N LEU A 316 10.52 -25.77 1.92
CA LEU A 316 11.33 -26.14 0.75
C LEU A 316 12.50 -27.07 1.11
N ASP A 317 12.97 -27.03 2.37
CA ASP A 317 14.13 -27.77 2.86
C ASP A 317 13.76 -28.81 3.95
N ALA A 318 12.51 -29.30 3.98
CA ALA A 318 12.12 -30.31 4.96
C ALA A 318 12.87 -31.63 4.72
N GLY A 319 13.53 -32.13 5.76
CA GLY A 319 14.05 -33.50 5.76
C GLY A 319 12.89 -34.51 5.70
N PRO A 320 13.13 -35.75 5.24
CA PRO A 320 12.08 -36.76 5.06
C PRO A 320 11.29 -37.13 6.34
N GLU A 321 11.71 -36.67 7.52
CA GLU A 321 11.04 -36.88 8.81
C GLU A 321 10.21 -35.69 9.31
N GLN A 322 10.22 -34.54 8.60
CA GLN A 322 9.42 -33.36 8.97
C GLN A 322 8.14 -33.28 8.13
N ASP A 323 7.09 -33.93 8.64
CA ASP A 323 5.78 -34.06 7.99
C ASP A 323 4.82 -32.89 8.30
N TYR A 324 5.34 -31.73 8.74
CA TYR A 324 4.54 -30.59 9.19
C TYR A 324 4.82 -29.32 8.39
N ASP A 325 3.76 -28.72 7.84
CA ASP A 325 3.82 -27.41 7.20
C ASP A 325 4.23 -26.32 8.22
N VAL A 326 5.02 -25.34 7.76
CA VAL A 326 5.33 -24.16 8.57
C VAL A 326 4.09 -23.27 8.64
N GLY A 327 3.58 -23.07 9.85
CA GLY A 327 2.42 -22.22 10.12
C GLY A 327 2.81 -20.81 10.54
N PHE A 328 2.17 -19.78 9.97
CA PHE A 328 2.24 -18.42 10.49
C PHE A 328 0.90 -17.69 10.36
N PHE A 329 0.64 -16.71 11.22
CA PHE A 329 -0.57 -15.89 11.10
C PHE A 329 -0.41 -14.81 10.02
N PHE A 330 -1.41 -14.72 9.16
CA PHE A 330 -1.55 -13.69 8.14
C PHE A 330 -2.86 -12.92 8.36
N GLU A 331 -2.80 -11.60 8.23
CA GLU A 331 -3.96 -10.72 8.36
C GLU A 331 -4.58 -10.43 7.00
N TYR A 332 -5.90 -10.42 6.95
CA TYR A 332 -6.66 -9.99 5.79
C TYR A 332 -7.86 -9.14 6.21
N GLU A 333 -8.31 -8.26 5.31
CA GLU A 333 -9.41 -7.32 5.56
C GLU A 333 -10.73 -7.84 4.98
N ILE A 334 -11.79 -7.86 5.78
CA ILE A 334 -13.17 -7.98 5.30
C ILE A 334 -13.84 -6.62 5.43
N GLN A 335 -14.31 -6.08 4.32
CA GLN A 335 -15.00 -4.80 4.25
C GLN A 335 -16.46 -5.00 3.88
N LEU A 336 -17.37 -4.49 4.72
CA LEU A 336 -18.81 -4.48 4.49
C LEU A 336 -19.29 -3.06 4.21
N MET A 337 -20.11 -2.89 3.18
CA MET A 337 -20.67 -1.60 2.77
C MET A 337 -22.14 -1.75 2.38
N ASP A 338 -22.94 -0.73 2.69
CA ASP A 338 -24.25 -0.54 2.08
C ASP A 338 -24.09 0.04 0.66
N GLU A 339 -25.16 -0.02 -0.14
CA GLU A 339 -25.17 0.48 -1.51
C GLU A 339 -24.81 1.96 -1.57
N ALA A 340 -25.38 2.79 -0.71
CA ALA A 340 -25.16 4.23 -0.75
C ALA A 340 -23.69 4.59 -0.45
N SER A 341 -23.05 3.91 0.50
CA SER A 341 -21.61 4.12 0.75
C SER A 341 -20.73 3.56 -0.36
N TYR A 342 -21.12 2.46 -0.98
CA TYR A 342 -20.41 1.91 -2.12
C TYR A 342 -20.44 2.89 -3.31
N GLN A 343 -21.61 3.42 -3.67
CA GLN A 343 -21.73 4.41 -4.75
C GLN A 343 -20.91 5.69 -4.46
N ARG A 344 -20.95 6.20 -3.23
CA ARG A 344 -20.09 7.33 -2.80
C ARG A 344 -18.59 7.01 -2.91
N SER A 345 -18.18 5.76 -2.74
CA SER A 345 -16.79 5.34 -2.92
C SER A 345 -16.34 5.37 -4.38
N LEU A 346 -17.28 5.22 -5.32
CA LEU A 346 -17.06 5.32 -6.76
C LEU A 346 -17.08 6.79 -7.23
N THR A 347 -18.01 7.61 -6.71
CA THR A 347 -18.21 8.99 -7.14
C THR A 347 -18.00 9.99 -6.00
N GLY A 348 -16.95 10.83 -6.08
CA GLY A 348 -16.76 11.96 -5.16
C GLY A 348 -15.30 12.39 -4.91
N PRO A 349 -15.05 13.42 -4.08
CA PRO A 349 -13.69 13.83 -3.65
C PRO A 349 -12.99 12.81 -2.72
N ALA A 350 -13.75 11.83 -2.24
CA ALA A 350 -13.29 10.63 -1.54
C ALA A 350 -13.12 9.42 -2.49
N SER A 351 -13.22 9.62 -3.82
CA SER A 351 -13.06 8.55 -4.79
C SER A 351 -11.71 7.87 -4.63
N HIS A 352 -11.67 6.60 -5.01
CA HIS A 352 -10.45 5.81 -5.03
C HIS A 352 -9.29 6.50 -5.77
N ASP A 353 -9.59 7.24 -6.84
CA ASP A 353 -8.57 7.95 -7.63
C ASP A 353 -8.02 9.19 -6.91
N ALA A 354 -8.88 9.99 -6.28
CA ALA A 354 -8.46 11.12 -5.48
C ALA A 354 -7.65 10.66 -4.24
N TYR A 355 -8.04 9.53 -3.64
CA TYR A 355 -7.30 8.89 -2.56
C TYR A 355 -5.91 8.43 -3.03
N LYS A 356 -5.82 7.69 -4.15
CA LYS A 356 -4.54 7.27 -4.74
C LYS A 356 -3.62 8.45 -5.05
N LYS A 357 -4.17 9.55 -5.57
CA LYS A 357 -3.41 10.77 -5.83
C LYS A 357 -2.78 11.34 -4.55
N ARG A 358 -3.54 11.42 -3.44
CA ARG A 358 -3.00 11.87 -2.14
C ARG A 358 -1.88 10.96 -1.62
N GLN A 359 -2.02 9.64 -1.81
CA GLN A 359 -0.96 8.69 -1.45
C GLN A 359 0.31 8.91 -2.28
N LEU A 360 0.14 9.13 -3.59
CA LEU A 360 1.21 9.44 -4.52
C LEU A 360 1.94 10.73 -4.14
N ASP A 361 1.21 11.80 -3.86
CA ASP A 361 1.79 13.09 -3.48
C ASP A 361 2.56 13.00 -2.16
N THR A 362 2.05 12.24 -1.20
CA THR A 362 2.72 12.01 0.09
C THR A 362 4.02 11.23 -0.08
N ALA A 363 3.99 10.12 -0.83
CA ALA A 363 5.17 9.33 -1.12
C ALA A 363 6.22 10.12 -1.91
N ARG A 364 5.79 10.86 -2.95
CA ARG A 364 6.64 11.74 -3.75
C ARG A 364 7.36 12.77 -2.88
N THR A 365 6.62 13.40 -1.97
CA THR A 365 7.15 14.42 -1.06
C THR A 365 8.21 13.85 -0.12
N ARG A 366 8.00 12.65 0.42
CA ARG A 366 8.95 12.00 1.32
C ARG A 366 10.21 11.50 0.60
N VAL A 367 10.03 10.88 -0.56
CA VAL A 367 11.15 10.35 -1.37
C VAL A 367 12.05 11.47 -1.85
N PHE A 368 11.48 12.48 -2.51
CA PHE A 368 12.25 13.61 -3.04
C PHE A 368 12.73 14.56 -1.94
N GLY A 369 11.95 14.73 -0.88
CA GLY A 369 12.22 15.76 0.11
C GLY A 369 12.02 17.17 -0.44
N ARG A 370 12.08 18.16 0.46
CA ARG A 370 11.77 19.56 0.12
C ARG A 370 12.78 20.18 -0.84
N GLU A 371 14.05 19.83 -0.73
CA GLU A 371 15.12 20.40 -1.56
C GLU A 371 14.99 20.00 -3.03
N LEU A 372 14.80 18.70 -3.30
CA LEU A 372 14.69 18.20 -4.68
C LEU A 372 13.39 18.68 -5.34
N LEU A 373 12.27 18.69 -4.60
CA LEU A 373 11.01 19.22 -5.12
C LEU A 373 11.15 20.68 -5.58
N ARG A 374 11.70 21.53 -4.72
CA ARG A 374 11.97 22.93 -5.07
C ARG A 374 12.89 23.04 -6.27
N TRP A 375 13.95 22.24 -6.33
CA TRP A 375 14.87 22.26 -7.47
C TRP A 375 14.17 21.88 -8.79
N ILE A 376 13.31 20.84 -8.79
CA ILE A 376 12.52 20.41 -9.95
C ILE A 376 11.57 21.51 -10.41
N GLU A 377 10.89 22.19 -9.48
CA GLU A 377 9.93 23.28 -9.79
C GLU A 377 10.60 24.47 -10.48
N HIS A 378 11.89 24.72 -10.23
CA HIS A 378 12.66 25.81 -10.84
C HIS A 378 13.30 25.44 -12.18
N GLN A 379 13.13 24.20 -12.67
CA GLN A 379 13.68 23.80 -13.97
C GLN A 379 12.76 24.24 -15.12
N PRO A 380 13.30 24.76 -16.23
CA PRO A 380 12.50 25.08 -17.40
C PRO A 380 11.91 23.80 -17.98
N VAL A 381 10.58 23.68 -17.96
CA VAL A 381 9.88 22.60 -18.67
C VAL A 381 9.91 22.96 -20.16
N ASN A 382 10.87 22.40 -20.90
CA ASN A 382 10.82 22.51 -22.36
C ASN A 382 9.57 21.77 -22.86
N PRO A 383 8.64 22.43 -23.58
CA PRO A 383 7.56 21.72 -24.24
C PRO A 383 8.15 20.73 -25.26
N PRO A 384 7.45 19.62 -25.55
CA PRO A 384 7.91 18.68 -26.58
C PRO A 384 8.12 19.42 -27.91
N PRO A 385 9.09 19.01 -28.73
CA PRO A 385 9.41 19.70 -29.97
C PRO A 385 8.17 19.77 -30.86
N ALA A 386 7.90 20.98 -31.37
CA ALA A 386 6.82 21.26 -32.31
C ALA A 386 7.13 20.63 -33.68
N THR A 387 7.05 19.31 -33.81
CA THR A 387 7.21 18.59 -35.08
C THR A 387 5.97 17.79 -35.49
N GLU A 388 4.80 18.08 -34.90
CA GLU A 388 3.51 17.56 -35.37
C GLU A 388 2.46 18.64 -35.68
N ARG A 389 2.88 19.91 -35.86
CA ARG A 389 1.99 20.99 -36.36
C ARG A 389 2.23 21.38 -37.82
N VAL A 390 2.80 20.49 -38.63
CA VAL A 390 3.06 20.75 -40.06
C VAL A 390 2.10 19.99 -40.98
N ASN A 391 1.27 19.05 -40.47
CA ASN A 391 0.34 18.30 -41.32
C ASN A 391 -1.13 18.76 -41.29
N GLU A 392 -1.53 19.73 -40.46
CA GLU A 392 -2.90 20.28 -40.50
C GLU A 392 -3.01 21.59 -41.32
N ALA A 393 -1.91 22.31 -41.57
CA ALA A 393 -1.93 23.57 -42.31
C ALA A 393 -1.82 23.41 -43.85
N ARG A 394 -1.86 22.18 -44.38
CA ARG A 394 -1.75 21.90 -45.82
C ARG A 394 -3.06 21.46 -46.50
N MET A 395 -4.19 21.52 -45.79
CA MET A 395 -5.52 21.19 -46.32
C MET A 395 -6.44 22.41 -46.56
N GLU A 396 -6.00 23.64 -46.28
CA GLU A 396 -6.73 24.88 -46.58
C GLU A 396 -5.99 25.74 -47.62
N ALA A 397 -5.79 25.20 -48.82
CA ALA A 397 -5.43 26.03 -49.99
C ALA A 397 -5.78 25.28 -51.29
N ALA A 398 -7.06 25.04 -51.53
CA ALA A 398 -7.56 24.72 -52.86
C ALA A 398 -8.42 25.92 -53.35
N PRO A 399 -7.98 26.68 -54.37
CA PRO A 399 -8.79 27.75 -54.91
C PRO A 399 -9.88 27.18 -55.82
N VAL A 400 -11.13 27.48 -55.47
CA VAL A 400 -12.30 27.34 -56.35
C VAL A 400 -12.09 28.26 -57.55
N THR A 401 -11.87 27.69 -58.73
CA THR A 401 -11.99 28.39 -60.01
C THR A 401 -13.28 27.93 -60.67
N GLY A 402 -14.22 28.87 -60.78
CA GLY A 402 -15.42 28.69 -61.59
C GLY A 402 -15.14 29.06 -63.05
N ARG A 403 -15.53 28.17 -63.96
CA ARG A 403 -16.34 28.45 -65.14
C ARG A 403 -16.86 27.14 -65.72
#